data_AF-A0A934N0W1-F1
#
_entry.id   AF-A0A934N0W1-F1
#
_cell.length_a   1.000
_cell.length_b   1.000
_cell.length_c   1.000
_cell.angle_alpha   90.00
_cell.angle_beta   90.00
_cell.angle_gamma   90.00
#
_symmetry.space_group_name_H-M   'P 1'
#
loop_
_entity.id
_entity.type
_entity.pdbx_description
1 polymer ?
#
loop_
_entity_poly.entity_id
_entity_poly.type
_entity_poly.pdbx_seq_one_letter_code
_entity_poly.pdbx_strand_id
1 'polypeptide(L)'
;MRSIVLKLALPVLVVGLAACGSSNNTTTNTRTAAAATPSAAAGSTNGADAICATYNTQINAVRPTPAADPSTADAATLPSIAMWIDPVLIMAMQEQQALGAAPDAGSLNASFADVVTTFHEAGIAAKGTDDAAFQTAWANFIAAQKTFFTAATAGNFPNCAK
;
A
#
# COMPACT_ATOMS: atom_id res chain seq x y z
N MET A 1 -32.60 -30.60 -38.54
CA MET A 1 -31.38 -29.83 -38.20
C MET A 1 -31.81 -28.39 -38.02
N ARG A 2 -31.86 -27.89 -36.77
CA ARG A 2 -32.36 -26.56 -36.43
C ARG A 2 -31.19 -25.66 -36.05
N SER A 3 -31.00 -24.59 -36.81
CA SER A 3 -30.11 -23.47 -36.50
C SER A 3 -30.73 -22.59 -35.41
N ILE A 4 -29.97 -22.26 -34.37
CA ILE A 4 -30.25 -21.11 -33.50
C ILE A 4 -28.93 -20.38 -33.26
N VAL A 5 -28.87 -19.15 -33.77
CA VAL A 5 -27.82 -18.16 -33.55
C VAL A 5 -28.06 -17.55 -32.17
N LEU A 6 -27.11 -17.69 -31.24
CA LEU A 6 -27.14 -16.97 -29.97
C LEU A 6 -26.04 -15.90 -29.97
N LYS A 7 -26.40 -14.72 -30.47
CA LYS A 7 -25.72 -13.46 -30.14
C LYS A 7 -26.36 -12.92 -28.86
N LEU A 8 -25.60 -12.80 -27.77
CA LEU A 8 -25.99 -11.93 -26.65
C LEU A 8 -24.86 -10.94 -26.36
N ALA A 9 -25.30 -9.70 -26.23
CA ALA A 9 -24.54 -8.47 -26.20
C ALA A 9 -23.97 -8.16 -24.81
N LEU A 10 -22.88 -7.39 -24.80
CA LEU A 10 -22.34 -6.73 -23.63
C LEU A 10 -23.34 -5.69 -23.07
N PRO A 11 -23.57 -5.64 -21.76
CA PRO A 11 -24.15 -4.45 -21.14
C PRO A 11 -23.04 -3.43 -20.86
N VAL A 12 -23.02 -2.37 -21.67
CA VAL A 12 -22.39 -1.07 -21.36
C VAL A 12 -23.19 -0.44 -20.23
N LEU A 13 -22.58 -0.29 -19.05
CA LEU A 13 -23.20 0.40 -17.91
C LEU A 13 -22.69 1.84 -17.88
N VAL A 14 -23.55 2.72 -18.38
CA VAL A 14 -23.48 4.18 -18.23
C VAL A 14 -23.89 4.52 -16.80
N VAL A 15 -23.00 5.16 -16.04
CA VAL A 15 -23.34 5.95 -14.84
C VAL A 15 -22.55 7.25 -15.02
N GLY A 16 -23.14 8.35 -15.48
CA GLY A 16 -24.26 9.02 -14.84
C GLY A 16 -23.67 10.15 -13.99
N LEU A 17 -23.27 11.23 -14.67
CA LEU A 17 -22.73 12.44 -14.06
C LEU A 17 -23.88 13.32 -13.53
N ALA A 18 -23.63 13.94 -12.37
CA ALA A 18 -24.36 15.04 -11.72
C ALA A 18 -25.63 14.73 -10.90
N ALA A 19 -25.52 14.94 -9.58
CA ALA A 19 -26.39 15.88 -8.84
C ALA A 19 -25.72 16.29 -7.52
N CYS A 20 -25.34 17.56 -7.45
CA CYS A 20 -25.18 18.33 -6.22
C CYS A 20 -26.58 18.55 -5.63
N GLY A 21 -26.80 18.21 -4.36
CA GLY A 21 -28.10 18.39 -3.72
C GLY A 21 -28.05 18.07 -2.24
N SER A 22 -27.85 19.12 -1.43
CA SER A 22 -27.82 19.08 0.02
C SER A 22 -29.24 18.88 0.60
N SER A 23 -29.43 17.88 1.48
CA SER A 23 -30.11 18.03 2.79
C SER A 23 -30.26 16.71 3.55
N ASN A 24 -29.62 16.72 4.72
CA ASN A 24 -29.70 15.95 5.96
C ASN A 24 -30.90 14.98 6.18
N ASN A 25 -30.62 13.69 6.36
CA ASN A 25 -31.30 12.84 7.34
C ASN A 25 -30.34 11.81 7.93
N THR A 26 -30.19 11.85 9.25
CA THR A 26 -29.23 11.08 10.05
C THR A 26 -29.68 9.63 10.21
N THR A 27 -29.06 8.71 9.48
CA THR A 27 -29.02 7.29 9.83
C THR A 27 -27.58 6.81 9.62
N THR A 28 -26.85 6.67 10.73
CA THR A 28 -25.50 6.13 10.78
C THR A 28 -25.52 4.66 10.34
N ASN A 29 -25.34 4.42 9.05
CA ASN A 29 -24.76 3.19 8.54
C ASN A 29 -23.28 3.48 8.32
N THR A 30 -22.44 3.06 9.25
CA THR A 30 -20.99 2.88 9.04
C THR A 30 -20.79 1.75 8.03
N ARG A 31 -21.13 2.03 6.76
CA ARG A 31 -20.57 1.32 5.64
C ARG A 31 -19.12 1.78 5.58
N THR A 32 -18.20 0.93 6.03
CA THR A 32 -16.77 1.08 5.81
C THR A 32 -16.59 1.52 4.35
N ALA A 33 -16.25 2.79 4.15
CA ALA A 33 -15.83 3.24 2.83
C ALA A 33 -14.66 2.34 2.46
N ALA A 34 -14.82 1.55 1.39
CA ALA A 34 -13.68 0.87 0.81
C ALA A 34 -12.59 1.92 0.64
N ALA A 35 -11.41 1.68 1.22
CA ALA A 35 -10.26 2.56 1.06
C ALA A 35 -10.18 2.87 -0.44
N ALA A 36 -10.32 4.15 -0.79
CA ALA A 36 -10.29 4.55 -2.19
C ALA A 36 -8.94 4.12 -2.74
N THR A 37 -8.93 3.09 -3.60
CA THR A 37 -7.73 2.70 -4.31
C THR A 37 -7.26 3.93 -5.08
N PRO A 38 -6.06 4.47 -4.82
CA PRO A 38 -5.55 5.61 -5.55
C PRO A 38 -5.50 5.23 -7.02
N SER A 39 -6.35 5.87 -7.83
CA SER A 39 -6.29 5.72 -9.28
C SER A 39 -5.01 6.43 -9.73
N ALA A 40 -4.04 5.67 -10.23
CA ALA A 40 -2.89 6.24 -10.91
C ALA A 40 -3.42 7.12 -12.06
N ALA A 41 -3.16 8.42 -12.00
CA ALA A 41 -3.57 9.35 -13.04
C ALA A 41 -2.87 8.94 -14.35
N ALA A 42 -3.59 8.23 -15.21
CA ALA A 42 -3.10 7.84 -16.52
C ALA A 42 -2.73 9.10 -17.31
N GLY A 43 -1.42 9.27 -17.56
CA GLY A 43 -0.87 10.38 -18.33
C GLY A 43 0.02 11.36 -17.56
N SER A 44 0.25 11.17 -16.26
CA SER A 44 1.28 11.93 -15.53
C SER A 44 2.65 11.30 -15.79
N THR A 45 3.65 12.11 -16.16
CA THR A 45 5.07 11.72 -16.24
C THR A 45 5.68 11.34 -14.89
N ASN A 46 4.90 11.35 -13.79
CA ASN A 46 5.31 11.03 -12.42
C ASN A 46 4.24 10.16 -11.70
N GLY A 47 3.66 9.19 -12.40
CA GLY A 47 2.59 8.34 -11.85
C GLY A 47 3.06 7.55 -10.62
N ALA A 48 4.23 6.93 -10.71
CA ALA A 48 4.85 6.20 -9.61
C ALA A 48 5.15 7.10 -8.39
N ASP A 49 5.66 8.31 -8.64
CA ASP A 49 5.97 9.26 -7.56
C ASP A 49 4.72 9.72 -6.79
N ALA A 50 3.61 9.95 -7.51
CA ALA A 50 2.34 10.31 -6.91
C ALA A 50 1.73 9.16 -6.07
N ILE A 51 1.95 7.92 -6.48
CA ILE A 51 1.59 6.73 -5.72
C ILE A 51 2.36 6.73 -4.38
N CYS A 52 3.69 6.84 -4.42
CA CYS A 52 4.51 6.88 -3.20
C CYS A 52 4.12 8.06 -2.28
N ALA A 53 3.83 9.25 -2.84
CA ALA A 53 3.36 10.40 -2.06
C ALA A 53 2.03 10.11 -1.32
N THR A 54 1.12 9.40 -2.00
CA THR A 54 -0.17 9.01 -1.45
C THR A 54 0.00 8.01 -0.30
N TYR A 55 0.80 6.97 -0.49
CA TYR A 55 1.01 5.93 0.53
C TYR A 55 1.86 6.41 1.70
N ASN A 56 2.85 7.28 1.48
CA ASN A 56 3.56 7.96 2.57
C ASN A 56 2.61 8.73 3.50
N THR A 57 1.58 9.38 2.94
CA THR A 57 0.57 10.09 3.74
C THR A 57 -0.27 9.10 4.56
N GLN A 58 -0.70 7.99 3.95
CA GLN A 58 -1.51 6.97 4.63
C GLN A 58 -0.73 6.24 5.74
N ILE A 59 0.52 5.85 5.47
CA ILE A 59 1.41 5.19 6.43
C ILE A 59 1.70 6.11 7.62
N ASN A 60 1.96 7.39 7.36
CA ASN A 60 2.19 8.35 8.44
C ASN A 60 0.93 8.60 9.30
N ALA A 61 -0.27 8.48 8.72
CA ALA A 61 -1.52 8.62 9.46
C ALA A 61 -1.79 7.47 10.44
N VAL A 62 -1.20 6.28 10.21
CA VAL A 62 -1.34 5.11 11.09
C VAL A 62 -0.11 4.83 11.95
N ARG A 63 0.91 5.69 11.88
CA ARG A 63 2.11 5.55 12.71
C ARG A 63 1.74 5.72 14.19
N PRO A 64 2.23 4.85 15.09
CA PRO A 64 1.99 4.97 16.52
C PRO A 64 2.51 6.31 17.03
N THR A 65 1.82 6.87 18.03
CA THR A 65 2.23 8.06 18.76
C THR A 65 2.34 7.72 20.25
N PRO A 66 3.53 7.77 20.86
CA PRO A 66 4.84 8.07 20.25
C PRO A 66 5.26 7.01 19.22
N ALA A 67 6.17 7.38 18.31
CA ALA A 67 6.69 6.44 17.33
C ALA A 67 7.39 5.28 18.06
N ALA A 68 6.99 4.05 17.75
CA ALA A 68 7.73 2.87 18.14
C ALA A 68 9.02 2.85 17.30
N ASP A 69 10.18 2.71 17.95
CA ASP A 69 11.44 2.41 17.27
C ASP A 69 11.62 0.89 17.23
N PRO A 70 11.38 0.22 16.09
CA PRO A 70 11.45 -1.23 16.06
C PRO A 70 12.91 -1.73 16.09
N SER A 71 13.90 -0.87 15.89
CA SER A 71 15.32 -1.26 16.00
C SER A 71 15.78 -1.50 17.44
N THR A 72 15.00 -1.07 18.43
CA THR A 72 15.28 -1.30 19.86
C THR A 72 14.21 -2.16 20.53
N ALA A 73 13.40 -2.87 19.73
CA ALA A 73 12.32 -3.69 20.24
C ALA A 73 12.86 -4.84 21.11
N ASP A 74 12.20 -5.07 22.24
CA ASP A 74 12.33 -6.26 23.07
C ASP A 74 11.06 -7.12 22.99
N ALA A 75 11.10 -8.33 23.56
CA ALA A 75 9.97 -9.27 23.57
C ALA A 75 8.66 -8.68 24.14
N ALA A 76 8.73 -7.72 25.06
CA ALA A 76 7.54 -7.11 25.67
C ALA A 76 6.88 -6.09 24.74
N THR A 77 7.65 -5.43 23.86
CA THR A 77 7.15 -4.44 22.89
C THR A 77 6.64 -5.05 21.57
N LEU A 78 7.03 -6.28 21.25
CA LEU A 78 6.67 -6.96 20.00
C LEU A 78 5.16 -6.96 19.70
N PRO A 79 4.24 -7.25 20.66
CA PRO A 79 2.81 -7.21 20.37
C PRO A 79 2.31 -5.83 19.92
N SER A 80 2.84 -4.75 20.49
CA SER A 80 2.49 -3.38 20.09
C SER A 80 3.04 -3.04 18.70
N ILE A 81 4.23 -3.53 18.37
CA ILE A 81 4.83 -3.37 17.05
C ILE A 81 4.02 -4.14 16.00
N ALA A 82 3.61 -5.37 16.29
CA ALA A 82 2.77 -6.18 15.39
C ALA A 82 1.44 -5.49 15.06
N MET A 83 0.77 -4.90 16.08
CA MET A 83 -0.47 -4.14 15.87
C MET A 83 -0.30 -2.93 14.93
N TRP A 84 0.90 -2.34 14.90
CA TRP A 84 1.22 -1.26 13.97
C TRP A 84 1.62 -1.77 12.58
N ILE A 85 2.39 -2.86 12.49
CA ILE A 85 2.84 -3.42 11.21
C ILE A 85 1.65 -3.89 10.37
N ASP A 86 0.64 -4.52 10.98
CA ASP A 86 -0.51 -5.09 10.25
C ASP A 86 -1.23 -4.10 9.30
N PRO A 87 -1.68 -2.90 9.74
CA PRO A 87 -2.28 -1.92 8.83
C PRO A 87 -1.29 -1.35 7.81
N VAL A 88 -0.02 -1.16 8.18
CA VAL A 88 1.01 -0.65 7.25
C VAL A 88 1.30 -1.66 6.15
N LEU A 89 1.30 -2.97 6.46
CA LEU A 89 1.56 -4.02 5.49
C LEU A 89 0.46 -4.07 4.44
N ILE A 90 -0.80 -3.88 4.83
CA ILE A 90 -1.93 -3.77 3.89
C ILE A 90 -1.70 -2.59 2.94
N MET A 91 -1.28 -1.43 3.46
CA MET A 91 -0.98 -0.26 2.63
C MET A 91 0.18 -0.51 1.68
N ALA A 92 1.27 -1.12 2.16
CA ALA A 92 2.43 -1.46 1.35
C ALA A 92 2.07 -2.47 0.23
N MET A 93 1.22 -3.46 0.50
CA MET A 93 0.72 -4.36 -0.54
C MET A 93 -0.13 -3.64 -1.59
N GLN A 94 -0.95 -2.65 -1.18
CA GLN A 94 -1.72 -1.84 -2.13
C GLN A 94 -0.82 -0.91 -2.95
N GLU A 95 0.22 -0.33 -2.32
CA GLU A 95 1.25 0.46 -3.00
C GLU A 95 1.99 -0.37 -4.05
N GLN A 96 2.36 -1.61 -3.71
CA GLN A 96 3.03 -2.52 -4.65
C GLN A 96 2.15 -2.81 -5.86
N GLN A 97 0.84 -3.03 -5.66
CA GLN A 97 -0.09 -3.23 -6.77
C GLN A 97 -0.22 -1.98 -7.64
N ALA A 98 -0.30 -0.80 -7.02
CA ALA A 98 -0.39 0.47 -7.74
C ALA A 98 0.91 0.77 -8.53
N LEU A 99 2.07 0.59 -7.92
CA LEU A 99 3.38 0.73 -8.58
C LEU A 99 3.53 -0.29 -9.71
N GLY A 100 3.10 -1.54 -9.52
CA GLY A 100 3.11 -2.56 -10.57
C GLY A 100 2.22 -2.24 -11.77
N ALA A 101 1.20 -1.41 -11.59
CA ALA A 101 0.32 -0.92 -12.66
C ALA A 101 0.81 0.39 -13.30
N ALA A 102 1.75 1.10 -12.67
CA ALA A 102 2.26 2.37 -13.14
C ALA A 102 3.29 2.16 -14.27
N PRO A 103 3.09 2.73 -15.47
CA PRO A 103 3.94 2.47 -16.63
C PRO A 103 5.37 3.01 -16.48
N ASP A 104 5.56 4.00 -15.61
CA ASP A 104 6.84 4.64 -15.29
C ASP A 104 7.60 3.98 -14.14
N ALA A 105 6.98 3.04 -13.40
CA ALA A 105 7.59 2.41 -12.21
C ALA A 105 8.61 1.31 -12.51
N GLY A 106 8.98 1.06 -13.77
CA GLY A 106 9.68 -0.15 -14.23
C GLY A 106 10.82 -0.65 -13.32
N SER A 107 11.73 0.24 -12.89
CA SER A 107 12.86 -0.11 -12.02
C SER A 107 12.51 -0.25 -10.54
N LEU A 108 11.35 0.23 -10.11
CA LEU A 108 10.92 0.25 -8.70
C LEU A 108 10.23 -1.05 -8.28
N ASN A 109 9.49 -1.68 -9.19
CA ASN A 109 8.54 -2.74 -8.86
C ASN A 109 9.22 -3.95 -8.18
N ALA A 110 10.36 -4.42 -8.71
CA ALA A 110 11.10 -5.54 -8.12
C ALA A 110 11.66 -5.20 -6.73
N SER A 111 12.27 -4.03 -6.57
CA SER A 111 12.81 -3.61 -5.27
C SER A 111 11.72 -3.32 -4.24
N PHE A 112 10.55 -2.82 -4.65
CA PHE A 112 9.44 -2.58 -3.72
C PHE A 112 8.75 -3.88 -3.32
N ALA A 113 8.67 -4.87 -4.22
CA ALA A 113 8.22 -6.21 -3.85
C ALA A 113 9.08 -6.82 -2.73
N ASP A 114 10.41 -6.64 -2.79
CA ASP A 114 11.34 -7.08 -1.75
C ASP A 114 11.11 -6.35 -0.42
N VAL A 115 10.81 -5.03 -0.46
CA VAL A 115 10.39 -4.26 0.72
C VAL A 115 9.14 -4.86 1.36
N VAL A 116 8.11 -5.19 0.56
CA VAL A 116 6.87 -5.79 1.08
C VAL A 116 7.13 -7.18 1.66
N THR A 117 7.92 -8.01 0.99
CA THR A 117 8.26 -9.36 1.48
C THR A 117 8.98 -9.30 2.82
N THR A 118 10.05 -8.52 2.92
CA THR A 118 10.83 -8.41 4.15
C THR A 118 10.05 -7.71 5.28
N PHE A 119 9.17 -6.76 4.96
CA PHE A 119 8.26 -6.15 5.95
C PHE A 119 7.22 -7.15 6.47
N HIS A 120 6.72 -8.02 5.60
CA HIS A 120 5.81 -9.11 5.99
C HIS A 120 6.48 -10.08 6.95
N GLU A 121 7.73 -10.47 6.68
CA GLU A 121 8.54 -11.31 7.57
C GLU A 121 8.75 -10.66 8.94
N ALA A 122 9.02 -9.35 8.98
CA ALA A 122 9.11 -8.60 10.23
C ALA A 122 7.78 -8.59 10.99
N GLY A 123 6.65 -8.47 10.29
CA GLY A 123 5.30 -8.57 10.88
C GLY A 123 4.99 -9.95 11.46
N ILE A 124 5.44 -11.02 10.80
CA ILE A 124 5.35 -12.39 11.34
C ILE A 124 6.21 -12.51 12.61
N ALA A 125 7.45 -12.05 12.56
CA ALA A 125 8.37 -12.14 13.70
C ALA A 125 7.88 -11.31 14.90
N ALA A 126 7.28 -10.13 14.67
CA ALA A 126 6.70 -9.30 15.72
C ALA A 126 5.51 -9.94 16.45
N LYS A 127 4.85 -10.95 15.85
CA LYS A 127 3.78 -11.71 16.51
C LYS A 127 4.32 -12.84 17.39
N GLY A 128 5.61 -13.14 17.29
CA GLY A 128 6.31 -14.10 18.13
C GLY A 128 6.79 -13.49 19.45
N THR A 129 7.65 -14.24 20.15
CA THR A 129 8.28 -13.84 21.42
C THR A 129 9.80 -13.74 21.32
N ASP A 130 10.37 -13.88 20.11
CA ASP A 130 11.81 -13.88 19.84
C ASP A 130 12.21 -12.53 19.24
N ASP A 131 12.76 -11.65 20.08
CA ASP A 131 13.21 -10.32 19.69
C ASP A 131 14.42 -10.37 18.74
N ALA A 132 15.30 -11.38 18.85
CA ALA A 132 16.43 -11.54 17.94
C ALA A 132 15.97 -11.91 16.52
N ALA A 133 14.96 -12.78 16.41
CA ALA A 133 14.32 -13.08 15.13
C ALA A 133 13.66 -11.83 14.52
N PHE A 134 12.96 -11.04 15.34
CA PHE A 134 12.37 -9.78 14.90
C PHE A 134 13.44 -8.78 14.41
N GLN A 135 14.50 -8.57 15.19
CA GLN A 135 15.62 -7.68 14.84
C GLN A 135 16.28 -8.08 13.51
N THR A 136 16.44 -9.39 13.27
CA THR A 136 16.99 -9.91 12.02
C THR A 136 16.06 -9.59 10.83
N ALA A 137 14.76 -9.87 10.96
CA ALA A 137 13.78 -9.56 9.92
C ALA A 137 13.67 -8.05 9.66
N TRP A 138 13.72 -7.25 10.73
CA TRP A 138 13.72 -5.79 10.63
C TRP A 138 14.96 -5.26 9.90
N ALA A 139 16.14 -5.81 10.16
CA ALA A 139 17.36 -5.46 9.44
C ALA A 139 17.27 -5.78 7.94
N ASN A 140 16.68 -6.91 7.57
CA ASN A 140 16.42 -7.27 6.18
C ASN A 140 15.48 -6.27 5.50
N PHE A 141 14.41 -5.87 6.18
CA PHE A 141 13.49 -4.84 5.71
C PHE A 141 14.18 -3.49 5.46
N ILE A 142 15.03 -3.04 6.39
CA ILE A 142 15.81 -1.81 6.21
C ILE A 142 16.78 -1.92 5.03
N ALA A 143 17.37 -3.09 4.78
CA ALA A 143 18.23 -3.32 3.62
C ALA A 143 17.44 -3.27 2.29
N ALA A 144 16.25 -3.87 2.25
CA ALA A 144 15.35 -3.80 1.09
C ALA A 144 14.90 -2.34 0.82
N GLN A 145 14.52 -1.59 1.86
CA GLN A 145 14.16 -0.17 1.73
C GLN A 145 15.29 0.65 1.13
N LYS A 146 16.54 0.47 1.60
CA LYS A 146 17.71 1.17 1.05
C LYS A 146 17.90 0.88 -0.44
N THR A 147 17.67 -0.36 -0.85
CA THR A 147 17.75 -0.76 -2.26
C THR A 147 16.67 -0.07 -3.09
N PHE A 148 15.42 -0.06 -2.60
CA PHE A 148 14.31 0.65 -3.23
C PHE A 148 14.57 2.17 -3.33
N PHE A 149 15.02 2.82 -2.25
CA PHE A 149 15.32 4.25 -2.25
C PHE A 149 16.45 4.63 -3.20
N THR A 150 17.43 3.75 -3.36
CA THR A 150 18.51 3.93 -4.35
C THR A 150 17.95 3.90 -5.77
N ALA A 151 17.07 2.94 -6.08
CA ALA A 151 16.39 2.85 -7.38
C ALA A 151 15.47 4.05 -7.63
N ALA A 152 14.71 4.48 -6.62
CA ALA A 152 13.86 5.66 -6.66
C ALA A 152 14.64 6.94 -6.93
N THR A 153 15.78 7.12 -6.25
CA THR A 153 16.66 8.27 -6.46
C THR A 153 17.25 8.27 -7.88
N ALA A 154 17.73 7.12 -8.36
CA ALA A 154 18.26 6.99 -9.72
C ALA A 154 17.18 7.25 -10.80
N GLY A 155 15.92 6.89 -10.51
CA GLY A 155 14.77 7.13 -11.37
C GLY A 155 14.12 8.51 -11.22
N ASN A 156 14.64 9.39 -10.35
CA ASN A 156 14.07 10.70 -10.05
C ASN A 156 12.61 10.64 -9.52
N PHE A 157 12.34 9.71 -8.61
CA PHE A 157 11.08 9.57 -7.88
C PHE A 157 11.26 10.02 -6.42
N PRO A 158 11.28 11.34 -6.13
CA PRO A 158 11.63 11.88 -4.82
C PRO A 158 10.66 11.50 -3.70
N ASN A 159 9.41 11.18 -3.97
CA ASN A 159 8.46 10.68 -2.96
C ASN A 159 8.63 9.18 -2.72
N CYS A 160 9.12 8.42 -3.69
CA CYS A 160 9.51 7.02 -3.49
C CYS A 160 10.86 6.87 -2.77
N ALA A 161 11.67 7.93 -2.67
CA ALA A 161 12.97 7.93 -2.00
C ALA A 161 12.91 8.44 -0.54
N LYS A 162 11.77 8.27 0.15
CA LYS A 162 11.49 8.82 1.48
C LYS A 162 11.06 7.74 2.47
#